data_AF-T2JZR2-F1
#
_entry.id   AF-T2JZR2-F1
#
_cell.length_a   1.000
_cell.length_b   1.000
_cell.length_c   1.000
_cell.angle_alpha   90.00
_cell.angle_beta   90.00
_cell.angle_gamma   90.00
#
_symmetry.space_group_name_H-M   'P 1'
#
loop_
_entity.id
_entity.type
_entity.pdbx_description
1 polymer ?
#
loop_
_entity_poly.entity_id
_entity_poly.type
_entity_poly.pdbx_seq_one_letter_code
_entity_poly.pdbx_strand_id
1 'polypeptide(L)'
;MTWKRFTRREVCPVCNGERHDCRQNLETNLIHCRSLEANPLDYVYRGQDSIGFSMWAYKPDADQWASDRREEWLEEQQRKRALKEQQDKEKLKKLLPIPERDKVIRDILEQLTLSDAHRQRLKARGLTDLQIEFAGYRSVSQWQKLTNPVNNRLSGVNIRGDKLNNFTNGILIPIANEDGLYTALRVNNLEAATNGHGKYVWVSSAKRGIKVNLPNGELPITVYFPDFGDKGDAFGDKEDKEDKEDRGFHAQKSPPLSPHSPIPSKNARLALSNLQNRSL
;
A
#
# COMPACT_ATOMS: atom_id res chain seq x y z
N MET A 1 -19.36 -42.29 -23.64
CA MET A 1 -19.60 -41.40 -24.78
C MET A 1 -20.78 -41.88 -25.61
N THR A 2 -21.98 -41.43 -25.25
CA THR A 2 -23.20 -41.77 -26.00
C THR A 2 -23.39 -40.77 -27.14
N TRP A 3 -23.36 -41.25 -28.38
CA TRP A 3 -23.49 -40.44 -29.58
C TRP A 3 -24.84 -40.67 -30.24
N LYS A 4 -25.56 -39.58 -30.52
CA LYS A 4 -26.78 -39.60 -31.34
C LYS A 4 -26.44 -39.22 -32.78
N ARG A 5 -26.88 -40.02 -33.75
CA ARG A 5 -26.72 -39.69 -35.18
C ARG A 5 -28.00 -39.04 -35.70
N PHE A 6 -27.88 -37.93 -36.42
CA PHE A 6 -29.00 -37.34 -37.14
C PHE A 6 -29.31 -38.15 -38.41
N THR A 7 -30.59 -38.40 -38.68
CA THR A 7 -31.07 -39.20 -39.80
C THR A 7 -31.97 -38.38 -40.72
N ARG A 8 -32.58 -39.01 -41.74
CA ARG A 8 -33.59 -38.35 -42.58
C ARG A 8 -34.87 -38.00 -41.82
N ARG A 9 -35.19 -38.73 -40.74
CA ARG A 9 -36.37 -38.47 -39.90
C ARG A 9 -36.07 -37.46 -38.80
N GLU A 10 -34.85 -37.50 -38.27
CA GLU A 10 -34.36 -36.57 -37.26
C GLU A 10 -33.21 -35.75 -37.83
N VAL A 11 -33.54 -34.64 -38.47
CA VAL A 11 -32.58 -33.79 -39.18
C VAL A 11 -31.66 -33.05 -38.21
N CYS A 12 -30.44 -32.76 -38.67
CA CYS A 12 -29.48 -31.96 -37.91
C CYS A 12 -29.99 -30.51 -37.81
N PRO A 13 -30.12 -29.93 -36.61
CA PRO A 13 -30.66 -28.58 -36.44
C PRO A 13 -29.68 -27.47 -36.87
N VAL A 14 -28.39 -27.80 -37.07
CA VAL A 14 -27.36 -26.85 -37.49
C VAL A 14 -27.35 -26.63 -39.01
N CYS A 15 -27.45 -27.70 -39.81
CA CYS A 15 -27.50 -27.63 -41.28
C CYS A 15 -28.87 -27.95 -41.85
N ASN A 16 -29.90 -28.01 -41.00
CA ASN A 16 -31.28 -28.31 -41.35
C ASN A 16 -31.46 -29.54 -42.28
N GLY A 17 -30.64 -30.58 -42.10
CA GLY A 17 -30.73 -31.82 -42.87
C GLY A 17 -30.00 -31.83 -44.23
N GLU A 18 -29.22 -30.80 -44.57
CA GLU A 18 -28.32 -30.80 -45.75
C GLU A 18 -27.42 -32.05 -45.77
N ARG A 19 -27.03 -32.53 -44.58
CA ARG A 19 -26.16 -33.69 -44.38
C ARG A 19 -26.76 -34.67 -43.36
N HIS A 20 -26.59 -35.97 -43.61
CA HIS A 20 -27.17 -37.06 -42.79
C HIS A 20 -26.12 -37.87 -42.00
N ASP A 21 -24.92 -37.33 -41.89
CA ASP A 21 -23.80 -37.91 -41.14
C ASP A 21 -23.36 -37.05 -39.94
N CYS A 22 -24.11 -35.98 -39.65
CA CYS A 22 -23.95 -35.18 -38.44
C CYS A 22 -24.28 -35.99 -37.18
N ARG A 23 -23.68 -35.64 -36.05
CA ARG A 23 -23.84 -36.33 -34.77
C ARG A 23 -23.95 -35.34 -33.62
N GLN A 24 -24.56 -35.77 -32.53
CA GLN A 24 -24.58 -35.05 -31.26
C GLN A 24 -23.93 -35.92 -30.20
N ASN A 25 -23.04 -35.32 -29.41
CA ASN A 25 -22.54 -35.92 -28.19
C ASN A 25 -23.56 -35.66 -27.08
N LEU A 26 -24.14 -36.71 -26.48
CA LEU A 26 -25.17 -36.54 -25.45
C LEU A 26 -24.60 -36.20 -24.06
N GLU A 27 -23.28 -36.28 -23.87
CA GLU A 27 -22.62 -35.88 -22.61
C GLU A 27 -22.31 -34.38 -22.60
N THR A 28 -21.88 -33.83 -23.74
CA THR A 28 -21.53 -32.40 -23.86
C THR A 28 -22.62 -31.58 -24.56
N ASN A 29 -23.68 -32.22 -25.03
CA ASN A 29 -24.73 -31.67 -25.90
C ASN A 29 -24.22 -31.00 -27.20
N LEU A 30 -22.94 -31.15 -27.54
CA LEU A 30 -22.36 -30.56 -28.74
C LEU A 30 -22.82 -31.30 -30.00
N ILE A 31 -23.22 -30.51 -31.00
CA ILE A 31 -23.56 -31.01 -32.33
C ILE A 31 -22.34 -30.89 -33.24
N HIS A 32 -21.85 -32.02 -33.71
CA HIS A 32 -20.81 -32.14 -34.72
C HIS A 32 -21.48 -32.14 -36.09
N CYS A 33 -21.48 -30.98 -36.72
CA CYS A 33 -22.04 -30.76 -38.05
C CYS A 33 -20.94 -30.85 -39.11
N ARG A 34 -21.25 -31.50 -40.23
CA ARG A 34 -20.32 -31.66 -41.37
C ARG A 34 -20.55 -30.67 -42.50
N SER A 35 -21.58 -29.83 -42.41
CA SER A 35 -21.76 -28.74 -43.36
C SER A 35 -20.70 -27.67 -43.11
N LEU A 36 -20.05 -27.24 -44.20
CA LEU A 36 -19.06 -26.16 -44.17
C LEU A 36 -19.73 -24.78 -44.29
N GLU A 37 -21.01 -24.75 -44.68
CA GLU A 37 -21.78 -23.53 -44.93
C GLU A 37 -22.87 -23.29 -43.87
N ALA A 38 -22.94 -24.15 -42.84
CA ALA A 38 -23.92 -24.01 -41.78
C ALA A 38 -23.73 -22.70 -41.00
N ASN A 39 -24.78 -21.89 -40.95
CA ASN A 39 -24.85 -20.65 -40.17
C ASN A 39 -26.17 -20.58 -39.38
N PRO A 40 -26.37 -21.47 -38.39
CA PRO A 40 -27.60 -21.48 -37.59
C PRO A 40 -27.71 -20.26 -36.66
N LEU A 41 -28.92 -19.70 -36.54
CA LEU A 41 -29.18 -18.57 -35.65
C LEU A 41 -29.13 -18.94 -34.17
N ASP A 42 -29.55 -20.15 -33.77
CA ASP A 42 -29.71 -20.53 -32.36
C ASP A 42 -28.52 -21.31 -31.77
N TYR A 43 -27.40 -21.37 -32.51
CA TYR A 43 -26.22 -22.11 -32.08
C TYR A 43 -24.95 -21.25 -32.13
N VAL A 44 -24.01 -21.57 -31.26
CA VAL A 44 -22.69 -20.93 -31.18
C VAL A 44 -21.63 -21.91 -31.66
N TYR A 45 -20.80 -21.47 -32.60
CA TYR A 45 -19.65 -22.25 -33.06
C TYR A 45 -18.59 -22.39 -31.97
N ARG A 46 -18.11 -23.61 -31.72
CA ARG A 46 -17.15 -23.96 -30.65
C ARG A 46 -15.81 -24.49 -31.18
N GLY A 47 -15.59 -24.45 -32.49
CA GLY A 47 -14.38 -24.95 -33.14
C GLY A 47 -14.62 -26.24 -33.92
N GLN A 48 -13.55 -26.96 -34.25
CA GLN A 48 -13.62 -28.25 -34.94
C GLN A 48 -13.11 -29.37 -34.03
N ASP A 49 -13.64 -30.58 -34.21
CA ASP A 49 -13.07 -31.77 -33.60
C ASP A 49 -11.80 -32.25 -34.33
N SER A 50 -11.18 -33.30 -33.82
CA SER A 50 -9.94 -33.87 -34.37
C SER A 50 -10.07 -34.43 -35.78
N ILE A 51 -11.29 -34.62 -36.29
CA ILE A 51 -11.59 -35.16 -37.63
C ILE A 51 -12.09 -34.02 -38.55
N GLY A 52 -12.18 -32.79 -38.03
CA GLY A 52 -12.58 -31.60 -38.78
C GLY A 52 -14.09 -31.32 -38.78
N PHE A 53 -14.89 -31.94 -37.91
CA PHE A 53 -16.31 -31.60 -37.78
C PHE A 53 -16.50 -30.32 -36.98
N SER A 54 -17.24 -29.38 -37.54
CA SER A 54 -17.63 -28.14 -36.86
C SER A 54 -18.54 -28.47 -35.67
N MET A 55 -18.13 -28.04 -34.48
CA MET A 55 -18.86 -28.27 -33.23
C MET A 55 -19.73 -27.05 -32.89
N TRP A 56 -20.98 -27.30 -32.54
CA TRP A 56 -21.98 -26.27 -32.26
C TRP A 56 -22.67 -26.54 -30.92
N ALA A 57 -22.80 -25.49 -30.09
CA ALA A 57 -23.54 -25.53 -28.84
C ALA A 57 -24.85 -24.75 -28.99
N TYR A 58 -25.95 -25.24 -28.41
CA TYR A 58 -27.21 -24.52 -28.36
C TYR A 58 -27.05 -23.25 -27.51
N LYS A 59 -27.54 -22.10 -27.99
CA LYS A 59 -27.30 -20.79 -27.35
C LYS A 59 -27.72 -20.73 -25.88
N PRO A 60 -28.95 -21.12 -25.49
CA PRO A 60 -29.36 -21.14 -24.08
C PRO A 60 -28.42 -21.95 -23.17
N ASP A 61 -28.00 -23.14 -23.59
CA ASP A 61 -27.09 -23.98 -22.81
C ASP A 61 -25.69 -23.34 -22.72
N ALA A 62 -25.23 -22.73 -23.80
CA ALA A 62 -23.97 -21.98 -23.87
C ALA A 62 -23.97 -20.75 -22.95
N ASP A 63 -25.10 -20.05 -22.84
CA ASP A 63 -25.26 -18.86 -22.01
C ASP A 63 -25.41 -19.23 -20.53
N GLN A 64 -26.15 -20.29 -20.20
CA GLN A 64 -26.22 -20.86 -18.84
C GLN A 64 -24.84 -21.30 -18.36
N TRP A 65 -24.12 -22.08 -19.16
CA TRP A 65 -22.76 -22.52 -18.84
C TRP A 65 -21.80 -21.33 -18.63
N ALA A 66 -21.95 -20.25 -19.42
CA ALA A 66 -21.17 -19.03 -19.24
C ALA A 66 -21.55 -18.23 -17.97
N SER A 67 -22.82 -18.27 -17.57
CA SER A 67 -23.32 -17.64 -16.35
C SER A 67 -22.82 -18.38 -15.11
N ASP A 68 -22.99 -19.70 -15.05
CA ASP A 68 -22.57 -20.53 -13.91
C ASP A 68 -21.05 -20.41 -13.68
N ARG A 69 -20.26 -20.47 -14.76
CA ARG A 69 -18.80 -20.29 -14.71
C ARG A 69 -18.39 -18.89 -14.23
N ARG A 70 -19.19 -17.87 -14.54
CA ARG A 70 -18.95 -16.50 -14.06
C ARG A 70 -19.24 -16.40 -12.57
N GLU A 71 -20.32 -17.02 -12.10
CA GLU A 71 -20.67 -17.06 -10.68
C GLU A 71 -19.62 -17.83 -9.87
N GLU A 72 -19.23 -19.03 -10.31
CA GLU A 72 -18.13 -19.80 -9.72
C GLU A 72 -16.82 -19.01 -9.67
N TRP A 73 -16.47 -18.31 -10.76
CA TRP A 73 -15.28 -17.47 -10.79
C TRP A 73 -15.38 -16.30 -9.81
N LEU A 74 -16.54 -15.62 -9.74
CA LEU A 74 -16.75 -14.52 -8.80
C LEU A 74 -16.65 -15.01 -7.35
N GLU A 75 -17.26 -16.16 -7.01
CA GLU A 75 -17.13 -16.78 -5.69
C GLU A 75 -15.69 -17.15 -5.38
N GLU A 76 -14.97 -17.77 -6.31
CA GLU A 76 -13.57 -18.14 -6.10
C GLU A 76 -12.70 -16.89 -5.88
N GLN A 77 -12.95 -15.82 -6.65
CA GLN A 77 -12.28 -14.54 -6.46
C GLN A 77 -12.60 -13.92 -5.09
N GLN A 78 -13.85 -13.97 -4.64
CA GLN A 78 -14.24 -13.47 -3.32
C GLN A 78 -13.57 -14.27 -2.21
N ARG A 79 -13.58 -15.61 -2.28
CA ARG A 79 -12.89 -16.49 -1.32
C ARG A 79 -11.39 -16.21 -1.28
N LYS A 80 -10.74 -16.07 -2.44
CA LYS A 80 -9.31 -15.70 -2.54
C LYS A 80 -9.02 -14.34 -1.91
N ARG A 81 -9.87 -13.33 -2.14
CA ARG A 81 -9.73 -12.01 -1.51
C ARG A 81 -9.90 -12.06 -0.01
N ALA A 82 -10.93 -12.74 0.49
CA ALA A 82 -11.20 -12.87 1.92
C ALA A 82 -10.05 -13.60 2.64
N LEU A 83 -9.52 -14.68 2.06
CA LEU A 83 -8.38 -15.40 2.61
C LEU A 83 -7.13 -14.52 2.66
N LYS A 84 -6.86 -13.76 1.58
CA LYS A 84 -5.73 -12.83 1.53
C LYS A 84 -5.85 -11.73 2.59
N GLU A 85 -7.04 -11.16 2.76
CA GLU A 85 -7.31 -10.13 3.76
C GLU A 85 -7.10 -10.66 5.19
N GLN A 86 -7.57 -11.88 5.49
CA GLN A 86 -7.32 -12.52 6.78
C GLN A 86 -5.82 -12.73 7.02
N GLN A 87 -5.09 -13.27 6.03
CA GLN A 87 -3.65 -13.46 6.14
C GLN A 87 -2.89 -12.14 6.32
N ASP A 88 -3.31 -11.07 5.66
CA ASP A 88 -2.68 -9.77 5.78
C ASP A 88 -3.00 -9.13 7.15
N LYS A 89 -4.23 -9.26 7.67
CA LYS A 89 -4.58 -8.88 9.06
C LYS A 89 -3.72 -9.60 10.09
N GLU A 90 -3.50 -10.91 9.94
CA GLU A 90 -2.62 -11.67 10.82
C GLU A 90 -1.16 -11.23 10.76
N LYS A 91 -0.64 -10.90 9.57
CA LYS A 91 0.71 -10.35 9.42
C LYS A 91 0.83 -8.98 10.09
N LEU A 92 -0.19 -8.13 9.99
CA LEU A 92 -0.20 -6.81 10.62
C LEU A 92 -0.15 -6.91 12.16
N LYS A 93 -0.84 -7.88 12.77
CA LYS A 93 -0.76 -8.13 14.22
C LYS A 93 0.67 -8.46 14.71
N LYS A 94 1.54 -8.97 13.83
CA LYS A 94 2.95 -9.25 14.17
C LYS A 94 3.80 -7.99 14.19
N LEU A 95 3.40 -6.93 13.51
CA LEU A 95 4.13 -5.66 13.50
C LEU A 95 3.96 -4.94 14.85
N LEU A 96 4.98 -4.17 15.23
CA LEU A 96 4.87 -3.28 16.38
C LEU A 96 3.91 -2.12 16.05
N PRO A 97 3.06 -1.69 16.99
CA PRO A 97 2.35 -0.42 16.91
C PRO A 97 3.32 0.76 16.71
N ILE A 98 2.87 1.85 16.09
CA ILE A 98 3.72 3.00 15.76
C ILE A 98 4.48 3.55 16.98
N PRO A 99 3.86 3.78 18.15
CA PRO A 99 4.60 4.26 19.33
C PRO A 99 5.70 3.30 19.80
N GLU A 100 5.48 1.99 19.68
CA GLU A 100 6.50 1.00 20.01
C GLU A 100 7.62 0.97 18.96
N ARG A 101 7.31 1.20 17.68
CA ARG A 101 8.34 1.35 16.64
C ARG A 101 9.23 2.54 16.94
N ASP A 102 8.65 3.68 17.28
CA ASP A 102 9.38 4.91 17.60
C ASP A 102 10.37 4.68 18.74
N LYS A 103 9.90 4.10 19.86
CA LYS A 103 10.75 3.75 20.99
C LYS A 103 11.94 2.90 20.57
N VAL A 104 11.68 1.79 19.86
CA VAL A 104 12.73 0.86 19.44
C VAL A 104 13.71 1.52 18.45
N ILE A 105 13.21 2.39 17.57
CA ILE A 105 14.08 3.13 16.64
C ILE A 105 14.95 4.13 17.41
N ARG A 106 14.42 4.86 18.38
CA ARG A 106 15.24 5.76 19.23
C ARG A 106 16.30 4.97 19.99
N ASP A 107 15.95 3.82 20.58
CA ASP A 107 16.90 2.92 21.24
C ASP A 107 18.03 2.47 20.29
N ILE A 108 17.75 2.29 18.99
CA ILE A 108 18.77 1.99 17.97
C ILE A 108 19.65 3.23 17.71
N LEU A 109 19.04 4.41 17.50
CA LEU A 109 19.75 5.64 17.14
C LEU A 109 20.70 6.11 18.25
N GLU A 110 20.35 5.88 19.52
CA GLU A 110 21.20 6.18 20.68
C GLU A 110 22.49 5.37 20.72
N GLN A 111 22.49 4.18 20.12
CA GLN A 111 23.67 3.29 20.08
C GLN A 111 24.62 3.61 18.92
N LEU A 112 24.22 4.50 18.02
CA LEU A 112 24.94 4.81 16.80
C LEU A 112 25.40 6.26 16.81
N THR A 113 26.46 6.55 16.06
CA THR A 113 26.96 7.91 15.84
C THR A 113 26.94 8.26 14.37
N LEU A 114 26.95 9.55 14.08
CA LEU A 114 27.15 10.06 12.72
C LEU A 114 28.63 10.41 12.53
N SER A 115 29.27 9.77 11.56
CA SER A 115 30.67 10.04 11.23
C SER A 115 30.82 11.42 10.58
N ASP A 116 31.97 12.07 10.81
CA ASP A 116 32.24 13.42 10.29
C ASP A 116 32.17 13.48 8.77
N ALA A 117 32.65 12.46 8.07
CA ALA A 117 32.55 12.36 6.61
C ALA A 117 31.08 12.35 6.14
N HIS A 118 30.19 11.65 6.85
CA HIS A 118 28.76 11.66 6.53
C HIS A 118 28.09 12.98 6.92
N ARG A 119 28.47 13.57 8.05
CA ARG A 119 28.01 14.91 8.47
C ARG A 119 28.37 15.97 7.43
N GLN A 120 29.62 15.98 6.93
CA GLN A 120 30.06 16.89 5.87
C GLN A 120 29.28 16.68 4.57
N ARG A 121 28.97 15.43 4.20
CA ARG A 121 28.12 15.14 3.02
C ARG A 121 26.70 15.67 3.17
N LEU A 122 26.13 15.64 4.38
CA LEU A 122 24.81 16.23 4.65
C LEU A 122 24.87 17.75 4.61
N LYS A 123 25.91 18.36 5.20
CA LYS A 123 26.15 19.82 5.12
C LYS A 123 26.33 20.31 3.69
N ALA A 124 27.06 19.56 2.86
CA ALA A 124 27.22 19.87 1.43
C ALA A 124 25.89 19.83 0.64
N ARG A 125 24.83 19.23 1.21
CA ARG A 125 23.46 19.27 0.67
C ARG A 125 22.60 20.39 1.24
N GLY A 126 23.18 21.28 2.04
CA GLY A 126 22.50 22.43 2.62
C GLY A 126 21.87 22.18 3.99
N LEU A 127 22.09 21.03 4.64
CA LEU A 127 21.56 20.78 5.97
C LEU A 127 22.44 21.43 7.06
N THR A 128 21.80 22.10 8.00
CA THR A 128 22.45 22.63 9.21
C THR A 128 22.71 21.53 10.24
N ASP A 129 23.62 21.76 11.20
CA ASP A 129 23.86 20.79 12.27
C ASP A 129 22.60 20.52 13.11
N LEU A 130 21.78 21.55 13.35
CA LEU A 130 20.51 21.41 14.07
C LEU A 130 19.54 20.51 13.31
N GLN A 131 19.40 20.70 12.00
CA GLN A 131 18.56 19.83 11.16
C GLN A 131 19.09 18.39 11.11
N ILE A 132 20.41 18.21 11.03
CA ILE A 132 21.04 16.89 11.02
C ILE A 132 20.77 16.15 12.33
N GLU A 133 20.88 16.83 13.47
CA GLU A 133 20.61 16.24 14.77
C GLU A 133 19.12 15.95 14.96
N PHE A 134 18.26 16.91 14.62
CA PHE A 134 16.81 16.76 14.70
C PHE A 134 16.31 15.58 13.85
N ALA A 135 16.82 15.43 12.62
CA ALA A 135 16.47 14.34 11.73
C ALA A 135 17.07 12.97 12.15
N GLY A 136 17.94 12.92 13.16
CA GLY A 136 18.45 11.68 13.74
C GLY A 136 19.32 10.84 12.81
N TYR A 137 20.04 11.43 11.86
CA TYR A 137 20.92 10.68 10.95
C TYR A 137 22.03 9.95 11.69
N ARG A 138 22.37 8.73 11.25
CA ARG A 138 23.46 7.92 11.81
C ARG A 138 24.30 7.25 10.72
N SER A 139 25.53 6.88 11.02
CA SER A 139 26.37 6.08 10.13
C SER A 139 26.20 4.60 10.43
N VAL A 140 26.11 3.77 9.39
CA VAL A 140 26.00 2.31 9.53
C VAL A 140 26.94 1.58 8.58
N SER A 141 27.51 0.48 9.06
CA SER A 141 28.17 -0.52 8.23
C SER A 141 27.22 -1.67 7.91
N GLN A 142 27.53 -2.45 6.88
CA GLN A 142 26.78 -3.64 6.50
C GLN A 142 26.58 -4.58 7.70
N TRP A 143 25.33 -5.00 7.93
CA TRP A 143 24.92 -5.82 9.08
C TRP A 143 25.28 -5.18 10.42
N GLN A 144 24.97 -3.88 10.56
CA GLN A 144 25.37 -3.06 11.70
C GLN A 144 25.05 -3.76 13.02
N LYS A 145 26.09 -4.00 13.83
CA LYS A 145 25.93 -4.52 15.19
C LYS A 145 25.37 -3.44 16.10
N LEU A 146 24.48 -3.84 17.00
CA LEU A 146 23.96 -3.04 18.09
C LEU A 146 24.68 -3.45 19.38
N THR A 147 24.96 -2.47 20.23
CA THR A 147 25.60 -2.70 21.54
C THR A 147 24.64 -3.43 22.48
N ASN A 148 23.36 -3.02 22.46
CA ASN A 148 22.28 -3.60 23.25
C ASN A 148 21.21 -4.16 22.31
N PRO A 149 20.76 -5.41 22.52
CA PRO A 149 19.67 -5.97 21.73
C PRO A 149 18.38 -5.19 21.86
N VAL A 150 17.66 -5.04 20.76
CA VAL A 150 16.36 -4.34 20.69
C VAL A 150 15.25 -5.28 20.23
N ASN A 151 13.99 -4.81 20.27
CA ASN A 151 12.84 -5.64 19.91
C ASN A 151 12.92 -6.11 18.44
N ASN A 152 13.05 -7.42 18.26
CA ASN A 152 13.21 -8.06 16.95
C ASN A 152 11.92 -8.07 16.09
N ARG A 153 10.79 -7.57 16.62
CA ARG A 153 9.55 -7.35 15.86
C ARG A 153 9.56 -6.06 15.06
N LEU A 154 10.53 -5.17 15.29
CA LEU A 154 10.77 -4.03 14.41
C LEU A 154 11.32 -4.51 13.06
N SER A 155 10.77 -4.00 11.96
CA SER A 155 11.30 -4.33 10.63
C SER A 155 12.72 -3.81 10.47
N GLY A 156 13.58 -4.64 9.88
CA GLY A 156 14.99 -4.33 9.72
C GLY A 156 15.87 -4.77 10.89
N VAL A 157 15.30 -5.26 11.99
CA VAL A 157 16.07 -5.89 13.08
C VAL A 157 16.17 -7.40 12.84
N ASN A 158 17.34 -7.98 13.11
CA ASN A 158 17.57 -9.42 12.96
C ASN A 158 16.82 -10.24 14.05
N ILE A 159 16.90 -11.57 13.97
CA ILE A 159 16.18 -12.45 14.89
C ILE A 159 16.61 -12.32 16.35
N ARG A 160 17.87 -11.98 16.61
CA ARG A 160 18.43 -11.86 17.96
C ARG A 160 18.26 -10.47 18.57
N GLY A 161 17.84 -9.48 17.77
CA GLY A 161 17.77 -8.09 18.23
C GLY A 161 19.12 -7.37 18.24
N ASP A 162 20.23 -8.04 17.94
CA ASP A 162 21.61 -7.55 18.12
C ASP A 162 22.23 -6.94 16.85
N LYS A 163 21.52 -6.97 15.71
CA LYS A 163 21.98 -6.38 14.45
C LYS A 163 20.83 -5.81 13.63
N LEU A 164 21.16 -4.83 12.80
CA LEU A 164 20.33 -4.38 11.68
C LEU A 164 20.55 -5.27 10.44
N ASN A 165 19.50 -5.42 9.63
CA ASN A 165 19.49 -6.17 8.39
C ASN A 165 19.85 -5.30 7.17
N ASN A 166 20.61 -4.22 7.36
CA ASN A 166 21.09 -3.41 6.26
C ASN A 166 22.23 -4.15 5.54
N PHE A 167 22.10 -4.32 4.23
CA PHE A 167 23.08 -5.03 3.42
C PHE A 167 24.10 -4.10 2.74
N THR A 168 24.06 -2.80 3.03
CA THR A 168 25.02 -1.79 2.54
C THR A 168 25.53 -0.92 3.68
N ASN A 169 26.73 -0.37 3.51
CA ASN A 169 27.21 0.76 4.28
C ASN A 169 26.43 2.03 3.89
N GLY A 170 26.40 3.03 4.77
CA GLY A 170 25.90 4.35 4.40
C GLY A 170 25.36 5.18 5.56
N ILE A 171 24.45 6.09 5.21
CA ILE A 171 23.76 6.96 6.17
C ILE A 171 22.39 6.36 6.46
N LEU A 172 22.15 5.99 7.71
CA LEU A 172 20.86 5.57 8.23
C LEU A 172 19.95 6.80 8.39
N ILE A 173 18.73 6.66 7.90
CA ILE A 173 17.70 7.68 7.85
C ILE A 173 16.48 7.12 8.57
N PRO A 174 16.13 7.64 9.75
CA PRO A 174 14.88 7.31 10.39
C PRO A 174 13.72 8.04 9.70
N ILE A 175 12.57 7.37 9.60
CA ILE A 175 11.39 7.86 8.86
C ILE A 175 10.32 8.27 9.87
N ALA A 176 10.14 9.58 10.07
CA ALA A 176 9.16 10.14 10.99
C ALA A 176 7.81 10.38 10.31
N ASN A 177 6.71 10.00 10.94
CA ASN A 177 5.37 10.36 10.46
C ASN A 177 5.03 11.83 10.78
N GLU A 178 3.80 12.24 10.49
CA GLU A 178 3.25 13.57 10.77
C GLU A 178 3.31 13.97 12.25
N ASP A 179 3.26 12.99 13.16
CA ASP A 179 3.36 13.21 14.61
C ASP A 179 4.82 13.27 15.10
N GLY A 180 5.80 13.14 14.20
CA GLY A 180 7.23 13.06 14.54
C GLY A 180 7.67 11.71 15.12
N LEU A 181 6.83 10.67 15.05
CA LEU A 181 7.14 9.32 15.50
C LEU A 181 7.86 8.54 14.41
N TYR A 182 8.98 7.91 14.76
CA TYR A 182 9.71 7.08 13.82
C TYR A 182 8.98 5.76 13.55
N THR A 183 8.76 5.47 12.27
CA THR A 183 7.99 4.32 11.80
C THR A 183 8.83 3.26 11.10
N ALA A 184 9.98 3.65 10.54
CA ALA A 184 10.89 2.78 9.79
C ALA A 184 12.30 3.36 9.65
N LEU A 185 13.20 2.56 9.08
CA LEU A 185 14.59 2.91 8.80
C LEU A 185 14.93 2.69 7.33
N ARG A 186 15.69 3.61 6.75
CA ARG A 186 16.24 3.52 5.39
C ARG A 186 17.74 3.81 5.39
N VAL A 187 18.48 3.24 4.46
CA VAL A 187 19.91 3.53 4.28
C VAL A 187 20.11 4.24 2.94
N ASN A 188 20.76 5.40 2.97
CA ASN A 188 21.35 6.04 1.80
C ASN A 188 22.69 5.36 1.51
N ASN A 189 22.67 4.43 0.55
CA ASN A 189 23.81 3.68 0.05
C ASN A 189 24.71 4.59 -0.79
N LEU A 190 25.88 4.91 -0.26
CA LEU A 190 26.85 5.78 -0.92
C LEU A 190 27.65 5.07 -2.03
N GLU A 191 27.52 3.75 -2.11
CA GLU A 191 28.22 2.85 -3.04
C GLU A 191 27.26 2.27 -4.09
N ALA A 192 26.11 2.91 -4.31
CA ALA A 192 25.07 2.42 -5.23
C ALA A 192 25.57 2.17 -6.67
N ALA A 193 26.55 2.96 -7.13
CA ALA A 193 27.15 2.80 -8.45
C ALA A 193 28.07 1.57 -8.56
N THR A 194 28.59 1.06 -7.44
CA THR A 194 29.58 -0.03 -7.43
C THR A 194 29.00 -1.36 -6.98
N ASN A 195 28.01 -1.37 -6.09
CA ASN A 195 27.44 -2.59 -5.53
C ASN A 195 26.12 -3.05 -6.21
N GLY A 196 25.63 -2.32 -7.21
CA GLY A 196 24.41 -2.67 -7.94
C GLY A 196 23.12 -2.55 -7.12
N HIS A 197 23.20 -2.03 -5.89
CA HIS A 197 22.03 -1.77 -5.05
C HIS A 197 21.56 -0.32 -5.22
N GLY A 198 20.26 -0.09 -5.04
CA GLY A 198 19.69 1.25 -5.15
C GLY A 198 20.32 2.24 -4.17
N LYS A 199 20.27 3.53 -4.52
CA LYS A 199 20.77 4.64 -3.67
C LYS A 199 20.10 4.69 -2.30
N TYR A 200 18.82 4.30 -2.21
CA TYR A 200 18.09 4.33 -0.96
C TYR A 200 17.34 3.01 -0.71
N VAL A 201 17.75 2.31 0.33
CA VAL A 201 17.38 0.92 0.61
C VAL A 201 16.63 0.82 1.94
N TRP A 202 15.51 0.11 1.95
CA TRP A 202 14.78 -0.19 3.18
C TRP A 202 15.53 -1.19 4.06
N VAL A 203 15.65 -0.89 5.36
CA VAL A 203 16.09 -1.89 6.34
C VAL A 203 14.89 -2.79 6.64
N SER A 204 14.89 -4.01 6.11
CA SER A 204 13.70 -4.87 6.07
C SER A 204 13.94 -6.24 6.69
N SER A 205 12.89 -6.77 7.32
CA SER A 205 12.81 -8.14 7.83
C SER A 205 11.72 -8.94 7.10
N ALA A 206 11.41 -8.60 5.85
CA ALA A 206 10.32 -9.22 5.08
C ALA A 206 10.44 -10.75 4.95
N LYS A 207 11.67 -11.31 4.89
CA LYS A 207 11.90 -12.76 4.89
C LYS A 207 11.39 -13.45 6.17
N ARG A 208 11.27 -12.72 7.28
CA ARG A 208 10.67 -13.16 8.56
C ARG A 208 9.17 -12.86 8.66
N GLY A 209 8.56 -12.32 7.59
CA GLY A 209 7.18 -11.85 7.60
C GLY A 209 6.96 -10.50 8.30
N ILE A 210 8.01 -9.82 8.73
CA ILE A 210 7.95 -8.48 9.37
C ILE A 210 8.23 -7.44 8.29
N LYS A 211 7.16 -6.96 7.65
CA LYS A 211 7.22 -5.96 6.59
C LYS A 211 7.49 -4.55 7.16
N VAL A 212 8.02 -3.67 6.32
CA VAL A 212 8.26 -2.26 6.64
C VAL A 212 6.96 -1.45 6.65
N ASN A 213 5.95 -1.94 5.93
CA ASN A 213 4.67 -1.29 5.70
C ASN A 213 3.98 -0.82 7.00
N LEU A 214 3.22 0.26 6.85
CA LEU A 214 2.29 0.74 7.86
C LEU A 214 1.07 -0.20 7.96
N PRO A 215 0.24 -0.06 9.02
CA PRO A 215 -0.98 -0.86 9.16
C PRO A 215 -1.94 -0.78 7.98
N ASN A 216 -1.97 0.34 7.25
CA ASN A 216 -2.76 0.54 6.04
C ASN A 216 -2.18 -0.17 4.79
N GLY A 217 -1.01 -0.82 4.91
CA GLY A 217 -0.34 -1.51 3.82
C GLY A 217 0.60 -0.64 2.98
N GLU A 218 0.64 0.67 3.20
CA GLU A 218 1.52 1.59 2.48
C GLU A 218 2.95 1.56 3.02
N LEU A 219 3.90 2.09 2.24
CA LEU A 219 5.25 2.33 2.73
C LEU A 219 5.28 3.62 3.56
N PRO A 220 6.00 3.65 4.69
CA PRO A 220 6.16 4.87 5.45
C PRO A 220 6.84 5.97 4.62
N ILE A 221 6.40 7.20 4.81
CA ILE A 221 7.01 8.41 4.23
C ILE A 221 7.37 9.37 5.36
N THR A 222 8.45 10.13 5.17
CA THR A 222 8.77 11.18 6.13
C THR A 222 7.92 12.41 5.85
N VAL A 223 7.29 12.96 6.88
CA VAL A 223 6.55 14.23 6.80
C VAL A 223 7.38 15.33 7.47
N TYR A 224 7.63 16.42 6.75
CA TYR A 224 8.25 17.62 7.29
C TYR A 224 7.35 18.80 6.99
N PHE A 225 7.03 19.58 8.02
CA PHE A 225 6.32 20.84 7.86
C PHE A 225 7.35 21.94 7.58
N PRO A 226 7.05 22.89 6.68
CA PRO A 226 7.88 24.08 6.56
C PRO A 226 7.85 24.83 7.88
N ASP A 227 8.99 25.40 8.27
CA ASP A 227 9.04 26.38 9.34
C ASP A 227 8.27 27.61 8.85
N PHE A 228 6.98 27.68 9.18
CA PHE A 228 6.25 28.94 9.16
C PHE A 228 6.81 29.76 10.32
N GLY A 229 7.97 30.39 10.13
CA GLY A 229 8.46 31.38 11.09
C GLY A 229 7.35 32.41 11.34
N ASP A 230 7.27 32.94 12.56
CA ASP A 230 6.24 33.86 13.07
C ASP A 230 5.93 35.07 12.16
N LYS A 231 5.30 34.82 11.01
CA LYS A 231 4.74 35.79 10.09
C LYS A 231 3.45 35.17 9.60
N GLY A 232 2.35 35.72 10.11
CA GLY A 232 0.98 35.37 9.75
C GLY A 232 0.64 35.74 8.32
N ASP A 233 1.37 35.20 7.35
CA ASP A 233 0.95 35.17 5.96
C ASP A 233 0.19 33.88 5.77
N ALA A 234 -1.00 33.85 6.39
CA ALA A 234 -2.03 32.91 6.03
C ALA A 234 -2.20 32.95 4.51
N PHE A 235 -2.27 31.78 3.89
CA PHE A 235 -2.89 31.58 2.59
C PHE A 235 -4.36 31.99 2.69
N GLY A 236 -4.60 33.29 2.73
CA GLY A 236 -5.89 33.90 2.54
C GLY A 236 -5.94 34.34 1.09
N ASP A 237 -6.81 33.70 0.33
CA ASP A 237 -7.28 34.21 -0.95
C ASP A 237 -7.56 35.70 -0.79
N LYS A 238 -6.84 36.53 -1.53
CA LYS A 238 -7.11 37.96 -1.60
C LYS A 238 -8.43 38.09 -2.34
N GLU A 239 -9.54 38.16 -1.60
CA GLU A 239 -10.78 38.73 -2.14
C GLU A 239 -10.47 40.17 -2.58
N ASP A 240 -10.69 40.40 -3.87
CA ASP A 240 -10.59 41.71 -4.51
C ASP A 240 -11.50 42.70 -3.78
N LYS A 241 -10.88 43.69 -3.12
CA LYS A 241 -11.63 44.81 -2.54
C LYS A 241 -11.90 45.83 -3.63
N GLU A 242 -13.13 45.77 -4.11
CA GLU A 242 -13.79 46.77 -4.94
C GLU A 242 -13.93 48.10 -4.16
N ASP A 243 -13.61 49.19 -4.85
CA ASP A 243 -13.61 50.58 -4.39
C ASP A 243 -14.97 51.03 -3.84
N LYS A 244 -14.97 51.63 -2.64
CA LYS A 244 -15.94 52.69 -2.29
C LYS A 244 -15.31 53.77 -1.41
N GLU A 245 -15.34 54.97 -1.97
CA GLU A 245 -15.05 56.27 -1.37
C GLU A 245 -15.95 56.62 -0.17
N ASP A 246 -15.45 57.60 0.58
CA ASP A 246 -16.17 58.55 1.43
C ASP A 246 -16.90 58.06 2.70
N ARG A 247 -16.22 58.28 3.84
CA ARG A 247 -16.61 59.39 4.74
C ARG A 247 -15.59 59.58 5.86
N GLY A 248 -15.08 60.81 5.98
CA GLY A 248 -14.16 61.21 7.04
C GLY A 248 -14.81 61.28 8.42
N PHE A 249 -14.04 60.92 9.45
CA PHE A 249 -14.13 61.56 10.75
C PHE A 249 -12.79 61.43 11.50
N HIS A 250 -12.31 62.57 11.99
CA HIS A 250 -11.10 62.74 12.78
C HIS A 250 -11.33 62.26 14.23
N ALA A 251 -10.43 61.44 14.80
CA ALA A 251 -10.11 61.51 16.22
C ALA A 251 -8.83 60.71 16.61
N GLN A 252 -7.78 61.47 16.92
CA GLN A 252 -6.86 61.37 18.06
C GLN A 252 -5.89 60.17 18.22
N LYS A 253 -4.59 60.55 18.28
CA LYS A 253 -3.42 59.74 18.64
C LYS A 253 -3.24 59.64 20.17
N SER A 254 -2.68 58.53 20.65
CA SER A 254 -1.48 58.38 21.54
C SER A 254 -1.62 57.15 22.48
N PRO A 255 -0.55 56.63 23.14
CA PRO A 255 0.67 55.98 22.61
C PRO A 255 0.92 54.62 23.37
N PRO A 256 2.06 53.90 23.17
CA PRO A 256 2.19 52.47 23.47
C PRO A 256 2.69 52.16 24.89
N LEU A 257 2.41 50.95 25.38
CA LEU A 257 3.09 50.35 26.52
C LEU A 257 3.67 48.98 26.12
N SER A 258 4.99 48.87 26.31
CA SER A 258 5.82 47.69 26.13
C SER A 258 6.14 47.09 27.52
N PRO A 259 7.05 46.11 27.64
CA PRO A 259 6.84 44.67 27.73
C PRO A 259 7.02 44.14 29.18
N HIS A 260 6.71 42.86 29.44
CA HIS A 260 7.50 41.92 30.26
C HIS A 260 6.69 40.68 30.72
N SER A 261 7.07 39.51 30.14
CA SER A 261 7.20 38.16 30.76
C SER A 261 5.96 37.40 31.26
N PRO A 262 6.05 36.08 31.56
CA PRO A 262 6.45 34.96 30.72
C PRO A 262 5.39 33.83 30.65
N ILE A 263 5.62 32.87 29.76
CA ILE A 263 4.85 31.64 29.46
C ILE A 263 4.61 30.75 30.70
N PRO A 264 3.45 30.09 30.85
CA PRO A 264 3.33 28.86 31.64
C PRO A 264 3.06 27.62 30.78
N SER A 265 3.78 26.56 31.14
CA SER A 265 3.66 25.19 30.63
C SER A 265 2.29 24.56 30.95
N LYS A 266 1.84 23.64 30.09
CA LYS A 266 0.68 22.78 30.36
C LYS A 266 1.10 21.32 30.37
N ASN A 267 1.22 20.77 31.56
CA ASN A 267 0.98 19.36 31.84
C ASN A 267 0.12 19.28 33.12
N ALA A 268 -0.75 18.27 33.15
CA ALA A 268 -1.64 17.82 34.24
C ALA A 268 -3.05 18.44 34.31
N ARG A 269 -4.04 17.66 33.87
CA ARG A 269 -5.32 17.38 34.57
C ARG A 269 -5.79 16.00 34.11
N LEU A 270 -5.46 14.96 34.88
CA LEU A 270 -6.27 14.33 35.93
C LEU A 270 -7.57 13.66 35.43
N ALA A 271 -7.56 12.34 35.56
CA ALA A 271 -8.70 11.45 35.57
C ALA A 271 -9.65 11.75 36.74
N LEU A 272 -10.94 11.46 36.54
CA LEU A 272 -11.89 10.77 37.44
C LEU A 272 -13.32 11.18 37.09
N SER A 273 -14.09 10.27 36.50
CA SER A 273 -15.55 10.24 36.65
C SER A 273 -16.02 8.79 36.68
N ASN A 274 -16.38 8.37 37.89
CA ASN A 274 -16.90 7.06 38.26
C ASN A 274 -18.29 6.78 37.69
N LEU A 275 -18.48 5.50 37.35
CA LEU A 275 -19.61 4.64 37.70
C LEU A 275 -20.88 5.31 38.26
N GLN A 276 -21.96 5.26 37.49
CA GLN A 276 -23.32 4.95 37.97
C GLN A 276 -24.25 4.81 36.76
N ASN A 277 -24.69 3.58 36.47
CA ASN A 277 -26.06 3.29 36.03
C ASN A 277 -26.29 1.77 35.99
N ARG A 278 -26.95 1.28 37.06
CA ARG A 278 -27.75 0.06 37.08
C ARG A 278 -29.20 0.51 37.26
N SER A 279 -30.07 0.18 36.31
CA SER A 279 -31.48 -0.21 36.55
C SER A 279 -32.26 -0.29 35.23
N LEU A 280 -32.39 -1.51 34.71
CA LEU A 280 -33.61 -2.24 34.31
C LEU A 280 -33.24 -3.33 33.29
#